data_AF-A0A962VW91-F1
#
_entry.id   AF-A0A962VW91-F1
#
_cell.length_a   1.000
_cell.length_b   1.000
_cell.length_c   1.000
_cell.angle_alpha   90.00
_cell.angle_beta   90.00
_cell.angle_gamma   90.00
#
_symmetry.space_group_name_H-M   'P 1'
#
loop_
_entity.id
_entity.type
_entity.pdbx_description
1 polymer ?
#
loop_
_entity_poly.entity_id
_entity_poly.type
_entity_poly.pdbx_seq_one_letter_code
_entity_poly.pdbx_strand_id
1 'polypeptide(L)'
;GITLSAEQLAFARERIARAGLRERVTLALCDYRDLEGQFDHVVSIEMFEAVGREYWSGYFETLQARLRPGGRAALQVITIDETRFDAYATNPGGFIQSYIFPGGMLPTRRHLREYAAAAGLEPGHEIAFGLDYADTLAQWDCAFARQTEWLDAHGYDERFRRMWHYYLAFC
;
A
#
# COMPACT_ATOMS: atom_id res chain seq x y z
N GLY A 1 -0.27 -12.89 8.21
CA GLY A 1 -0.64 -11.90 7.19
C GLY A 1 -2.09 -11.53 7.37
N ILE A 2 -2.42 -10.26 7.20
CA ILE A 2 -3.79 -9.75 7.33
C ILE A 2 -4.17 -8.99 6.05
N THR A 3 -5.46 -8.94 5.74
CA THR A 3 -6.04 -8.16 4.64
C THR A 3 -7.49 -7.83 4.97
N LEU A 4 -8.05 -6.83 4.29
CA LEU A 4 -9.48 -6.52 4.30
C LEU A 4 -10.23 -7.12 3.09
N SER A 5 -9.54 -7.74 2.14
CA SER A 5 -10.17 -8.40 0.98
C SER A 5 -10.31 -9.90 1.21
N ALA A 6 -11.56 -10.38 1.12
CA ALA A 6 -11.87 -11.80 1.18
C ALA A 6 -11.27 -12.56 -0.03
N GLU A 7 -11.23 -11.92 -1.20
CA GLU A 7 -10.67 -12.43 -2.44
C GLU A 7 -9.15 -12.61 -2.34
N GLN A 8 -8.44 -11.59 -1.84
CA GLN A 8 -7.00 -11.69 -1.58
C GLN A 8 -6.69 -12.78 -0.55
N LEU A 9 -7.50 -12.87 0.52
CA LEU A 9 -7.33 -13.91 1.53
C LEU A 9 -7.50 -15.31 0.95
N ALA A 10 -8.55 -15.53 0.15
CA ALA A 10 -8.82 -16.81 -0.50
C ALA A 10 -7.67 -17.21 -1.43
N PHE A 11 -7.25 -16.30 -2.31
CA PHE A 11 -6.13 -16.53 -3.23
C PHE A 11 -4.82 -16.82 -2.48
N ALA A 12 -4.52 -16.05 -1.45
CA ALA A 12 -3.30 -16.23 -0.66
C ALA A 12 -3.30 -17.59 0.07
N ARG A 13 -4.42 -18.00 0.65
CA ARG A 13 -4.55 -19.34 1.30
C ARG A 13 -4.30 -20.47 0.31
N GLU A 14 -4.84 -20.37 -0.90
CA GLU A 14 -4.59 -21.37 -1.96
C GLU A 14 -3.12 -21.38 -2.39
N ARG A 15 -2.50 -20.21 -2.57
CA ARG A 15 -1.08 -20.11 -2.92
C ARG A 15 -0.18 -20.71 -1.85
N ILE A 16 -0.43 -20.42 -0.57
CA ILE A 16 0.30 -20.99 0.57
C ILE A 16 0.09 -22.51 0.67
N ALA A 17 -1.12 -22.99 0.39
CA ALA A 17 -1.43 -24.41 0.34
C ALA A 17 -0.61 -25.15 -0.73
N ARG A 18 -0.59 -24.62 -1.96
CA ARG A 18 0.18 -25.20 -3.07
C ARG A 18 1.68 -25.21 -2.79
N ALA A 19 2.17 -24.25 -2.02
CA ALA A 19 3.58 -24.20 -1.59
C ALA A 19 3.90 -25.11 -0.39
N GLY A 20 2.92 -25.82 0.20
CA GLY A 20 3.15 -26.68 1.36
C GLY A 20 3.43 -25.93 2.66
N LEU A 21 3.03 -24.67 2.78
CA LEU A 21 3.41 -23.77 3.89
C LEU A 21 2.30 -23.54 4.91
N ARG A 22 1.22 -24.33 4.89
CA ARG A 22 0.01 -24.11 5.72
C ARG A 22 0.32 -24.04 7.22
N GLU A 23 1.23 -24.87 7.71
CA GLU A 23 1.58 -24.92 9.14
C GLU A 23 2.49 -23.77 9.59
N ARG A 24 3.04 -23.01 8.64
CA ARG A 24 3.98 -21.92 8.90
C ARG A 24 3.40 -20.53 8.66
N VAL A 25 2.22 -20.43 8.04
CA VAL A 25 1.66 -19.15 7.60
C VAL A 25 0.20 -19.04 8.01
N THR A 26 -0.07 -18.11 8.93
CA THR A 26 -1.42 -17.74 9.33
C THR A 26 -1.89 -16.52 8.53
N LEU A 27 -3.08 -16.64 7.93
CA LEU A 27 -3.72 -15.55 7.17
C LEU A 27 -5.14 -15.29 7.70
N ALA A 28 -5.46 -14.02 7.96
CA ALA A 28 -6.75 -13.60 8.49
C ALA A 28 -7.35 -12.43 7.69
N LEU A 29 -8.69 -12.39 7.66
CA LEU A 29 -9.44 -11.20 7.28
C LEU A 29 -9.55 -10.36 8.55
N CYS A 30 -8.77 -9.29 8.63
CA CYS A 30 -8.56 -8.57 9.88
C CYS A 30 -8.10 -7.15 9.57
N ASP A 31 -8.76 -6.19 10.19
CA ASP A 31 -8.26 -4.82 10.24
C ASP A 31 -7.01 -4.79 11.11
N TYR A 32 -5.96 -4.09 10.66
CA TYR A 32 -4.73 -3.99 11.43
C TYR A 32 -4.95 -3.32 12.79
N ARG A 33 -5.99 -2.48 12.92
CA ARG A 33 -6.40 -1.80 14.16
C ARG A 33 -6.95 -2.77 15.20
N ASP A 34 -7.52 -3.89 14.75
CA ASP A 34 -8.07 -4.94 15.60
C ASP A 34 -7.09 -6.10 15.80
N LEU A 35 -5.90 -6.04 15.18
CA LEU A 35 -4.90 -7.09 15.29
C LEU A 35 -4.41 -7.19 16.74
N GLU A 36 -4.45 -8.38 17.33
CA GLU A 36 -3.95 -8.63 18.68
C GLU A 36 -2.55 -9.27 18.68
N GLY A 37 -1.88 -9.21 19.84
CA GLY A 37 -0.58 -9.84 20.07
C GLY A 37 0.63 -8.97 19.72
N GLN A 38 1.82 -9.57 19.82
CA GLN A 38 3.09 -8.90 19.52
C GLN A 38 4.00 -9.81 18.69
N PHE A 39 4.71 -9.19 17.74
CA PHE A 39 5.54 -9.84 16.75
C PHE A 39 6.99 -9.37 16.88
N ASP A 40 7.92 -10.25 16.55
CA ASP A 40 9.35 -9.90 16.48
C ASP A 40 9.61 -8.93 15.31
N HIS A 41 8.88 -9.12 14.20
CA HIS A 41 8.98 -8.30 12.99
C HIS A 41 7.62 -7.99 12.39
N VAL A 42 7.47 -6.78 11.86
CA VAL A 42 6.31 -6.35 11.07
C VAL A 42 6.78 -5.86 9.71
N VAL A 43 6.06 -6.24 8.65
CA VAL A 43 6.28 -5.74 7.29
C VAL A 43 4.95 -5.21 6.78
N SER A 44 4.94 -3.97 6.30
CA SER A 44 3.78 -3.31 5.69
C SER A 44 4.21 -2.70 4.36
N ILE A 45 3.54 -3.08 3.29
CA ILE A 45 3.89 -2.74 1.91
C ILE A 45 2.64 -2.14 1.26
N GLU A 46 2.75 -0.91 0.77
CA GLU A 46 1.70 -0.24 -0.04
C GLU A 46 0.33 -0.22 0.67
N MET A 47 0.33 0.03 1.99
CA MET A 47 -0.87 0.11 2.82
C MET A 47 -1.09 1.50 3.42
N PHE A 48 -0.01 2.21 3.73
CA PHE A 48 -0.06 3.47 4.48
C PHE A 48 -0.74 4.61 3.71
N GLU A 49 -0.66 4.57 2.38
CA GLU A 49 -1.28 5.50 1.44
C GLU A 49 -2.81 5.51 1.58
N ALA A 50 -3.40 4.38 1.95
CA ALA A 50 -4.83 4.20 2.14
C ALA A 50 -5.31 4.51 3.56
N VAL A 51 -4.39 4.75 4.51
CA VAL A 51 -4.74 5.02 5.92
C VAL A 51 -5.43 6.38 6.07
N GLY A 52 -5.02 7.37 5.29
CA GLY A 52 -5.53 8.74 5.40
C GLY A 52 -4.85 9.54 6.53
N ARG A 53 -4.66 10.84 6.29
CA ARG A 53 -3.84 11.73 7.14
C ARG A 53 -4.25 11.76 8.61
N GLU A 54 -5.55 11.73 8.88
CA GLU A 54 -6.11 11.81 10.24
C GLU A 54 -5.77 10.59 11.10
N TYR A 55 -5.45 9.43 10.47
CA TYR A 55 -5.15 8.18 11.15
C TYR A 55 -3.66 7.83 11.17
N TRP A 56 -2.78 8.68 10.63
CA TRP A 56 -1.34 8.43 10.59
C TRP A 56 -0.72 8.22 11.98
N SER A 57 -1.14 8.99 13.00
CA SER A 57 -0.69 8.76 14.39
C SER A 57 -1.08 7.36 14.88
N GLY A 58 -2.37 7.03 14.76
CA GLY A 58 -2.90 5.73 15.18
C GLY A 58 -2.27 4.54 14.45
N TYR A 59 -1.85 4.71 13.19
CA TYR A 59 -1.09 3.69 12.47
C TYR A 59 0.25 3.37 13.16
N PHE A 60 1.04 4.40 13.48
CA PHE A 60 2.35 4.20 14.12
C PHE A 60 2.22 3.75 15.58
N GLU A 61 1.20 4.22 16.30
CA GLU A 61 0.84 3.72 17.64
C GLU A 61 0.50 2.22 17.59
N THR A 62 -0.31 1.80 16.60
CA THR A 62 -0.62 0.38 16.40
C THR A 62 0.63 -0.41 16.07
N LEU A 63 1.48 0.09 15.17
CA LEU A 63 2.73 -0.56 14.78
C LEU A 63 3.63 -0.80 16.01
N GLN A 64 3.80 0.21 16.86
CA GLN A 64 4.56 0.09 18.10
C GLN A 64 3.93 -0.94 19.04
N ALA A 65 2.62 -0.89 19.25
CA ALA A 65 1.92 -1.79 20.16
C ALA A 65 1.95 -3.26 19.70
N ARG A 66 2.19 -3.53 18.41
CA ARG A 66 2.32 -4.87 17.82
C ARG A 66 3.76 -5.36 17.74
N LEU A 67 4.76 -4.55 18.09
CA LEU A 67 6.15 -4.99 18.18
C LEU A 67 6.49 -5.46 19.60
N ARG A 68 7.24 -6.56 19.70
CA ARG A 68 7.91 -6.95 20.94
C ARG A 68 9.06 -5.97 21.26
N PRO A 69 9.51 -5.86 22.52
CA PRO A 69 10.73 -5.13 22.84
C PRO A 69 11.91 -5.61 21.99
N GLY A 70 12.57 -4.68 21.29
CA GLY A 70 13.67 -4.97 20.34
C GLY A 70 13.22 -5.45 18.95
N GLY A 71 11.91 -5.55 18.70
CA GLY A 71 11.35 -5.88 17.39
C GLY A 71 11.59 -4.78 16.34
N ARG A 72 11.37 -5.12 15.07
CA ARG A 72 11.59 -4.19 13.94
C ARG A 72 10.42 -4.16 12.98
N ALA A 73 10.10 -2.98 12.46
CA ALA A 73 9.16 -2.81 11.36
C ALA A 73 9.89 -2.37 10.08
N ALA A 74 9.46 -2.92 8.95
CA ALA A 74 9.81 -2.44 7.62
C ALA A 74 8.55 -1.90 6.93
N LEU A 75 8.60 -0.65 6.52
CA LEU A 75 7.52 0.02 5.79
C LEU A 75 8.00 0.32 4.38
N GLN A 76 7.25 -0.13 3.37
CA GLN A 76 7.38 0.34 2.00
C GLN A 76 6.16 1.21 1.68
N VAL A 77 6.42 2.48 1.36
CA VAL A 77 5.42 3.52 1.19
C VAL A 77 5.80 4.42 0.02
N ILE A 78 4.83 4.74 -0.84
CA ILE A 78 4.93 5.81 -1.84
C ILE A 78 4.92 7.15 -1.12
N THR A 79 6.00 7.90 -1.26
CA THR A 79 6.12 9.25 -0.67
C THR A 79 5.99 10.34 -1.73
N ILE A 80 5.52 11.52 -1.31
CA ILE A 80 5.54 12.74 -2.10
C ILE A 80 6.65 13.67 -1.62
N ASP A 81 7.23 14.43 -2.56
CA ASP A 81 8.18 15.51 -2.27
C ASP A 81 7.57 16.56 -1.33
N GLU A 82 8.35 17.01 -0.36
CA GLU A 82 7.91 17.97 0.67
C GLU A 82 7.33 19.25 0.07
N THR A 83 7.90 19.76 -1.02
CA THR A 83 7.43 21.02 -1.65
C THR A 83 6.08 20.88 -2.35
N ARG A 84 5.69 19.64 -2.67
CA ARG A 84 4.43 19.32 -3.37
C ARG A 84 3.32 18.92 -2.41
N PHE A 85 3.64 18.61 -1.15
CA PHE A 85 2.70 18.05 -0.20
C PHE A 85 1.48 18.94 0.04
N ASP A 86 1.66 20.23 0.33
CA ASP A 86 0.54 21.11 0.70
C ASP A 86 -0.45 21.28 -0.46
N ALA A 87 0.06 21.43 -1.69
CA ALA A 87 -0.76 21.50 -2.90
C ALA A 87 -1.51 20.18 -3.15
N TYR A 88 -0.86 19.04 -2.91
CA TYR A 88 -1.49 17.72 -3.04
C TYR A 88 -2.58 17.52 -1.98
N ALA A 89 -2.28 17.81 -0.71
CA ALA A 89 -3.18 17.58 0.41
C ALA A 89 -4.43 18.48 0.39
N THR A 90 -4.33 19.67 -0.22
CA THR A 90 -5.45 20.62 -0.36
C THR A 90 -6.24 20.45 -1.65
N ASN A 91 -5.84 19.53 -2.54
CA ASN A 91 -6.51 19.24 -3.80
C ASN A 91 -7.03 17.78 -3.89
N PRO A 92 -8.00 17.37 -3.04
CA PRO A 92 -8.53 16.01 -3.00
C PRO A 92 -9.31 15.59 -4.26
N GLY A 93 -9.52 16.50 -5.22
CA GLY A 93 -10.25 16.26 -6.48
C GLY A 93 -9.37 15.89 -7.67
N GLY A 94 -8.10 15.55 -7.43
CA GLY A 94 -7.20 15.10 -8.50
C GLY A 94 -7.68 13.79 -9.16
N PHE A 95 -7.19 13.52 -10.37
CA PHE A 95 -7.55 12.31 -11.13
C PHE A 95 -7.36 11.03 -10.31
N ILE A 96 -6.21 10.85 -9.67
CA ILE A 96 -5.90 9.66 -8.86
C ILE A 96 -6.92 9.47 -7.73
N GLN A 97 -7.19 10.51 -6.95
CA GLN A 97 -8.12 10.42 -5.82
C GLN A 97 -9.59 10.31 -6.26
N SER A 98 -9.93 10.76 -7.47
CA SER A 98 -11.30 10.69 -7.97
C SER A 98 -11.62 9.35 -8.63
N TYR A 99 -10.64 8.72 -9.30
CA TYR A 99 -10.90 7.58 -10.18
C TYR A 99 -10.19 6.29 -9.77
N ILE A 100 -9.05 6.36 -9.07
CA ILE A 100 -8.19 5.20 -8.82
C ILE A 100 -8.11 4.88 -7.32
N PHE A 101 -7.71 5.84 -6.50
CA PHE A 101 -7.52 5.67 -5.05
C PHE A 101 -8.26 6.75 -4.23
N PRO A 102 -9.60 6.66 -4.12
CA PRO A 102 -10.37 7.56 -3.28
C PRO A 102 -9.92 7.52 -1.82
N GLY A 103 -9.71 8.70 -1.23
CA GLY A 103 -9.21 8.86 0.14
C GLY A 103 -7.70 8.68 0.31
N GLY A 104 -6.97 8.31 -0.75
CA GLY A 104 -5.52 8.12 -0.71
C GLY A 104 -4.75 9.39 -0.39
N MET A 105 -3.75 9.29 0.50
CA MET A 105 -2.90 10.39 0.90
C MET A 105 -1.43 9.95 0.98
N LEU A 106 -0.57 10.57 0.16
CA LEU A 106 0.86 10.32 0.18
C LEU A 106 1.53 11.13 1.30
N PRO A 107 2.31 10.50 2.19
CA PRO A 107 3.13 11.22 3.16
C PRO A 107 4.41 11.76 2.52
N THR A 108 5.03 12.71 3.21
CA THR A 108 6.44 13.04 2.99
C THR A 108 7.32 12.11 3.85
N ARG A 109 8.61 12.04 3.55
CA ARG A 109 9.55 11.30 4.42
C ARG A 109 9.64 11.91 5.80
N ARG A 110 9.52 13.24 5.90
CA ARG A 110 9.45 13.95 7.18
C ARG A 110 8.27 13.46 8.02
N HIS A 111 7.07 13.34 7.45
CA HIS A 111 5.91 12.83 8.20
C HIS A 111 6.17 11.43 8.76
N LEU A 112 6.68 10.49 7.95
CA LEU A 112 6.97 9.13 8.41
C LEU A 112 7.92 9.12 9.62
N ARG A 113 8.99 9.93 9.57
CA ARG A 113 9.94 10.06 10.69
C ARG A 113 9.31 10.67 11.94
N GLU A 114 8.51 11.72 11.78
CA GLU A 114 7.85 12.41 12.89
C GLU A 114 6.82 11.52 13.61
N TYR A 115 5.94 10.84 12.85
CA TYR A 115 4.94 9.95 13.45
C TYR A 115 5.58 8.70 14.06
N ALA A 116 6.63 8.14 13.44
CA ALA A 116 7.39 7.05 14.05
C ALA A 116 8.01 7.46 15.38
N ALA A 117 8.70 8.60 15.42
CA ALA A 117 9.32 9.11 16.64
C ALA A 117 8.28 9.43 17.73
N ALA A 118 7.15 10.03 17.35
CA ALA A 118 6.06 10.33 18.28
C ALA A 118 5.45 9.06 18.92
N ALA A 119 5.41 7.95 18.17
CA ALA A 119 4.98 6.65 18.69
C ALA A 119 6.07 5.92 19.51
N GLY A 120 7.26 6.50 19.67
CA GLY A 120 8.38 5.88 20.38
C GLY A 120 9.14 4.84 19.56
N LEU A 121 9.02 4.87 18.23
CA LEU A 121 9.83 4.08 17.31
C LEU A 121 11.06 4.88 16.88
N GLU A 122 12.19 4.21 16.71
CA GLU A 122 13.41 4.81 16.20
C GLU A 122 13.44 4.66 14.66
N PRO A 123 13.42 5.76 13.88
CA PRO A 123 13.55 5.68 12.43
C PRO A 123 14.87 5.02 12.04
N GLY A 124 14.78 3.95 11.26
CA GLY A 124 15.92 3.18 10.80
C GLY A 124 16.47 3.67 9.45
N HIS A 125 17.05 2.74 8.72
CA HIS A 125 17.57 2.98 7.38
C HIS A 125 16.46 3.20 6.36
N GLU A 126 16.62 4.22 5.50
CA GLU A 126 15.70 4.53 4.39
C GLU A 126 16.36 4.21 3.05
N ILE A 127 15.60 3.61 2.13
CA ILE A 127 16.04 3.37 0.74
C ILE A 127 15.03 4.03 -0.19
N ALA A 128 15.52 4.78 -1.17
CA ALA A 128 14.73 5.39 -2.22
C ALA A 128 14.97 4.66 -3.54
N PHE A 129 13.91 4.15 -4.16
CA PHE A 129 13.97 3.43 -5.45
C PHE A 129 12.77 3.78 -6.34
N GLY A 130 12.35 5.05 -6.33
CA GLY A 130 11.15 5.49 -7.06
C GLY A 130 11.21 5.29 -8.58
N LEU A 131 12.41 5.30 -9.18
CA LEU A 131 12.58 5.04 -10.62
C LEU A 131 12.19 3.59 -10.99
N ASP A 132 12.44 2.63 -10.10
CA ASP A 132 12.03 1.24 -10.31
C ASP A 132 10.50 1.13 -10.41
N TYR A 133 9.77 2.06 -9.79
CA TYR A 133 8.32 2.10 -9.89
C TYR A 133 7.84 2.60 -11.26
N ALA A 134 8.55 3.55 -11.88
CA ALA A 134 8.29 3.96 -13.25
C ALA A 134 8.48 2.79 -14.24
N ASP A 135 9.56 2.00 -14.07
CA ASP A 135 9.79 0.79 -14.88
C ASP A 135 8.72 -0.28 -14.64
N THR A 136 8.25 -0.41 -13.40
CA THR A 136 7.15 -1.32 -13.04
C THR A 136 5.85 -0.91 -13.73
N LEU A 137 5.48 0.37 -13.67
CA LEU A 137 4.26 0.92 -14.29
C LEU A 137 4.30 0.82 -15.81
N ALA A 138 5.45 1.09 -16.44
CA ALA A 138 5.61 0.92 -17.89
C ALA A 138 5.41 -0.55 -18.33
N GLN A 139 5.92 -1.51 -17.54
CA GLN A 139 5.70 -2.93 -17.81
C GLN A 139 4.24 -3.32 -17.60
N TRP A 140 3.57 -2.80 -16.57
CA TRP A 140 2.14 -3.03 -16.34
C TRP A 140 1.29 -2.46 -17.45
N ASP A 141 1.58 -1.26 -17.94
CA ASP A 141 0.84 -0.64 -19.04
C ASP A 141 0.99 -1.47 -20.33
N CYS A 142 2.22 -1.86 -20.64
CA CYS A 142 2.50 -2.74 -21.77
C CYS A 142 1.79 -4.10 -21.65
N ALA A 143 1.70 -4.66 -20.44
CA ALA A 143 0.98 -5.91 -20.21
C ALA A 143 -0.54 -5.73 -20.33
N PHE A 144 -1.09 -4.65 -19.78
CA PHE A 144 -2.50 -4.29 -19.83
C PHE A 144 -2.97 -4.08 -21.27
N ALA A 145 -2.19 -3.35 -22.08
CA ALA A 145 -2.49 -3.08 -23.49
C ALA A 145 -2.61 -4.35 -24.34
N ARG A 146 -1.99 -5.47 -23.93
CA ARG A 146 -2.09 -6.77 -24.61
C ARG A 146 -3.32 -7.59 -24.23
N GLN A 147 -4.08 -7.20 -23.21
CA GLN A 147 -5.22 -7.97 -22.70
C GLN A 147 -6.57 -7.56 -23.33
N THR A 148 -6.57 -6.94 -24.51
CA THR A 148 -7.77 -6.37 -25.15
C THR A 148 -8.93 -7.35 -25.23
N GLU A 149 -8.69 -8.56 -25.74
CA GLU A 149 -9.74 -9.59 -25.89
C GLU A 149 -10.32 -10.03 -24.54
N TRP A 150 -9.46 -10.18 -23.53
CA TRP A 150 -9.90 -10.52 -22.18
C TRP A 150 -10.74 -9.39 -21.58
N LEU A 151 -10.31 -8.14 -21.76
CA LEU A 151 -11.04 -6.96 -21.28
C LEU A 151 -12.42 -6.85 -21.94
N ASP A 152 -12.51 -7.12 -23.25
CA ASP A 152 -13.79 -7.14 -23.99
C ASP A 152 -14.71 -8.22 -23.43
N ALA A 153 -14.20 -9.43 -23.25
CA ALA A 153 -14.96 -10.57 -22.74
C ALA A 153 -15.49 -10.36 -21.31
N HIS A 154 -14.83 -9.50 -20.52
CA HIS A 154 -15.22 -9.20 -19.13
C HIS A 154 -15.95 -7.85 -18.97
N GLY A 155 -16.32 -7.20 -20.08
CA GLY A 155 -17.16 -5.99 -20.08
C GLY A 155 -16.42 -4.69 -19.74
N TYR A 156 -15.09 -4.66 -19.84
CA TYR A 156 -14.31 -3.44 -19.65
C TYR A 156 -14.29 -2.62 -20.94
N ASP A 157 -15.03 -1.51 -20.93
CA ASP A 157 -15.21 -0.62 -22.06
C ASP A 157 -13.98 0.24 -22.39
N GLU A 158 -14.04 0.94 -23.52
CA GLU A 158 -12.95 1.82 -23.98
C GLU A 158 -12.67 2.96 -22.99
N ARG A 159 -13.70 3.45 -22.28
CA ARG A 159 -13.52 4.49 -21.27
C ARG A 159 -12.64 3.98 -20.13
N PHE A 160 -12.91 2.78 -19.61
CA PHE A 160 -12.09 2.15 -18.58
C PHE A 160 -10.65 1.95 -19.06
N ARG A 161 -10.46 1.45 -20.29
CA ARG A 161 -9.12 1.24 -20.86
C ARG A 161 -8.30 2.51 -20.91
N ARG A 162 -8.90 3.60 -21.42
CA ARG A 162 -8.24 4.90 -21.49
C ARG A 162 -7.93 5.46 -20.11
N MET A 163 -8.85 5.28 -19.15
CA MET A 163 -8.63 5.69 -17.76
C MET A 163 -7.48 4.92 -17.12
N TRP A 164 -7.43 3.60 -17.31
CA TRP A 164 -6.40 2.74 -16.72
C TRP A 164 -5.04 2.95 -17.36
N HIS A 165 -4.97 3.07 -18.69
CA HIS A 165 -3.75 3.47 -19.39
C HIS A 165 -3.26 4.85 -18.92
N TYR A 166 -4.16 5.83 -18.84
CA TYR A 166 -3.81 7.16 -18.35
C TYR A 166 -3.27 7.11 -16.91
N TYR A 167 -3.88 6.32 -16.03
CA TYR A 167 -3.36 6.08 -14.68
C TYR A 167 -1.93 5.53 -14.70
N LEU A 168 -1.69 4.44 -15.42
CA LEU A 168 -0.38 3.78 -15.45
C LEU A 168 0.72 4.65 -16.10
N ALA A 169 0.37 5.46 -17.09
CA ALA A 169 1.30 6.35 -17.78
C ALA A 169 1.51 7.71 -17.06
N PHE A 170 0.55 8.13 -16.23
CA PHE A 170 0.63 9.37 -15.46
C PHE A 170 1.47 9.24 -14.19
N CYS A 171 1.37 8.09 -13.52
CA CYS A 171 2.12 7.76 -12.31
C CYS A 171 3.59 7.47 -12.63
#